data_AF-A0A7W1ZXV8-F1
#
_entry.id   AF-A0A7W1ZXV8-F1
#
_cell.length_a   1.000
_cell.length_b   1.000
_cell.length_c   1.000
_cell.angle_alpha   90.00
_cell.angle_beta   90.00
_cell.angle_gamma   90.00
#
_symmetry.space_group_name_H-M   'P 1'
#
loop_
_entity.id
_entity.type
_entity.pdbx_description
1 polymer ?
#
loop_
_entity_poly.entity_id
_entity_poly.type
_entity_poly.pdbx_seq_one_letter_code
_entity_poly.pdbx_strand_id
1 'polypeptide(L)'
;MVKLRRRRSAAREQSDALVLPIIGRLKQEHPFWGYRRVWAYLSFVERLRINKKRVYRLLKENDLPVKGYEKLKARRASWQSKPRPDKPNKWWGVDLTKVITNEGWAYLVVVNDWFTKKILGAFCRKPQLRLRLARSDESGSLSAIS
;
A
#
# COMPACT_ATOMS: atom_id res chain seq x y z
N MET A 1 22.32 -23.96 24.30
CA MET A 1 21.45 -24.44 25.39
C MET A 1 19.98 -24.26 24.97
N VAL A 2 19.35 -25.30 24.41
CA VAL A 2 17.93 -25.25 23.99
C VAL A 2 17.07 -25.39 25.25
N LYS A 3 16.29 -24.36 25.60
CA LYS A 3 15.35 -24.43 26.72
C LYS A 3 14.29 -25.51 26.41
N LEU A 4 14.39 -26.66 27.09
CA LEU A 4 13.36 -27.70 27.07
C LEU A 4 12.03 -27.07 27.51
N ARG A 5 11.08 -27.04 26.57
CA ARG A 5 9.76 -26.46 26.79
C ARG A 5 8.96 -27.46 27.62
N ARG A 6 8.44 -27.04 28.78
CA ARG A 6 7.52 -27.87 29.60
C ARG A 6 6.43 -28.46 28.72
N ARG A 7 6.19 -29.78 28.83
CA ARG A 7 5.08 -30.49 28.18
C ARG A 7 3.77 -29.80 28.55
N ARG A 8 2.88 -29.61 27.57
CA ARG A 8 1.56 -29.00 27.81
C ARG A 8 0.67 -30.02 28.53
N SER A 9 -0.33 -29.52 29.25
CA SER A 9 -1.39 -30.38 29.77
C SER A 9 -2.26 -30.87 28.61
N ALA A 10 -2.70 -32.13 28.66
CA ALA A 10 -3.53 -32.74 27.61
C ALA A 10 -4.78 -31.89 27.29
N ALA A 11 -5.43 -31.31 28.30
CA ALA A 11 -6.58 -30.43 28.12
C ALA A 11 -6.28 -29.19 27.24
N ARG A 12 -5.06 -28.64 27.32
CA ARG A 12 -4.66 -27.50 26.48
C ARG A 12 -4.40 -27.92 25.04
N GLU A 13 -3.85 -29.10 24.84
CA GLU A 13 -3.64 -29.66 23.49
C GLU A 13 -4.96 -29.96 22.80
N GLN A 14 -5.92 -30.56 23.52
CA GLN A 14 -7.27 -30.78 23.00
C GLN A 14 -7.95 -29.47 22.61
N SER A 15 -7.87 -28.44 23.46
CA SER A 15 -8.45 -27.14 23.15
C SER A 15 -7.74 -26.46 21.97
N ASP A 16 -6.42 -26.63 21.82
CA ASP A 16 -5.67 -26.08 20.69
C ASP A 16 -6.08 -26.78 19.38
N ALA A 17 -6.28 -28.10 19.40
CA ALA A 17 -6.73 -28.90 18.26
C ALA A 17 -8.09 -28.45 17.71
N LEU A 18 -8.99 -27.95 18.55
CA LEU A 18 -10.28 -27.40 18.11
C LEU A 18 -10.18 -26.07 17.38
N VAL A 19 -9.16 -25.26 17.71
CA VAL A 19 -9.03 -23.88 17.17
C VAL A 19 -8.18 -23.87 15.90
N LEU A 20 -7.25 -24.80 15.75
CA LEU A 20 -6.34 -24.88 14.59
C LEU A 20 -7.05 -24.96 13.23
N PRO A 21 -8.12 -25.78 13.04
CA PRO A 21 -8.84 -25.83 11.77
C PRO A 21 -9.45 -24.48 11.37
N ILE A 22 -10.00 -23.74 12.34
CA ILE A 22 -10.61 -22.42 12.11
C ILE A 22 -9.54 -21.41 11.69
N ILE A 23 -8.39 -21.41 12.38
CA ILE A 23 -7.25 -20.56 12.01
C ILE A 23 -6.74 -20.91 10.60
N GLY A 24 -6.69 -22.21 10.26
CA GLY A 24 -6.33 -22.70 8.94
C GLY A 24 -7.27 -22.14 7.86
N ARG A 25 -8.58 -22.27 8.04
CA ARG A 25 -9.59 -21.72 7.11
C ARG A 25 -9.43 -20.21 6.93
N LEU A 26 -9.34 -19.47 8.05
CA LEU A 26 -9.15 -18.00 8.01
C LEU A 26 -7.87 -17.59 7.30
N LYS A 27 -6.82 -18.41 7.37
CA LYS A 27 -5.57 -18.15 6.68
C LYS A 27 -5.62 -18.42 5.19
N GLN A 28 -6.43 -19.38 4.75
CA GLN A 28 -6.70 -19.62 3.34
C GLN A 28 -7.54 -18.48 2.74
N GLU A 29 -8.59 -18.06 3.43
CA GLU A 29 -9.45 -16.93 3.01
C GLU A 29 -8.73 -15.57 3.07
N HIS A 30 -7.86 -15.39 4.07
CA HIS A 30 -7.17 -14.13 4.32
C HIS A 30 -5.66 -14.32 4.57
N PRO A 31 -4.86 -14.62 3.52
CA PRO A 31 -3.42 -14.89 3.65
C PRO A 31 -2.65 -13.79 4.39
N PHE A 32 -3.01 -12.52 4.12
CA PHE A 32 -2.34 -11.34 4.66
C PHE A 32 -2.73 -10.96 6.11
N TRP A 33 -3.61 -11.72 6.77
CA TRP A 33 -4.02 -11.40 8.13
C TRP A 33 -2.96 -11.80 9.16
N GLY A 34 -2.43 -10.81 9.88
CA GLY A 34 -1.61 -11.04 11.07
C GLY A 34 -2.43 -11.59 12.25
N TYR A 35 -1.74 -12.07 13.27
CA TYR A 35 -2.38 -12.70 14.45
C TYR A 35 -3.41 -11.81 15.16
N ARG A 36 -3.29 -10.48 15.08
CA ARG A 36 -4.25 -9.53 15.67
C ARG A 36 -5.60 -9.56 14.96
N ARG A 37 -5.61 -9.68 13.63
CA ARG A 37 -6.85 -9.76 12.84
C ARG A 37 -7.51 -11.14 13.00
N VAL A 38 -6.70 -12.20 12.96
CA VAL A 38 -7.19 -13.57 13.25
C VAL A 38 -7.83 -13.64 14.65
N TRP A 39 -7.16 -13.08 15.66
CA TRP A 39 -7.73 -12.99 17.02
C TRP A 39 -9.05 -12.21 17.06
N ALA A 40 -9.13 -11.06 16.38
CA ALA A 40 -10.34 -10.26 16.34
C ALA A 40 -11.51 -11.05 15.72
N TYR A 41 -11.26 -11.76 14.62
CA TYR A 41 -12.28 -12.62 14.00
C TYR A 41 -12.73 -13.72 14.96
N LEU A 42 -11.79 -14.45 15.57
CA LEU A 42 -12.11 -15.51 16.53
C LEU A 42 -12.91 -14.99 17.73
N SER A 43 -12.61 -13.79 18.23
CA SER A 43 -13.28 -13.24 19.41
C SER A 43 -14.63 -12.59 19.12
N PHE A 44 -14.79 -11.91 17.99
CA PHE A 44 -16.00 -11.14 17.69
C PHE A 44 -16.98 -11.86 16.77
N VAL A 45 -16.49 -12.66 15.82
CA VAL A 45 -17.33 -13.39 14.85
C VAL A 45 -17.64 -14.78 15.40
N GLU A 46 -16.61 -15.57 15.69
CA GLU A 46 -16.75 -16.94 16.21
C GLU A 46 -17.08 -16.96 17.72
N ARG A 47 -17.07 -15.79 18.38
CA ARG A 47 -17.35 -15.59 19.83
C ARG A 47 -16.50 -16.47 20.77
N LEU A 48 -15.30 -16.86 20.32
CA LEU A 48 -14.35 -17.64 21.10
C LEU A 48 -13.54 -16.73 22.04
N ARG A 49 -13.65 -16.97 23.35
CA ARG A 49 -12.86 -16.28 24.39
C ARG A 49 -11.42 -16.80 24.43
N ILE A 50 -10.60 -16.34 23.49
CA ILE A 50 -9.19 -16.75 23.34
C ILE A 50 -8.26 -15.55 23.55
N ASN A 51 -7.17 -15.76 24.29
CA ASN A 51 -6.15 -14.72 24.49
C ASN A 51 -5.30 -14.50 23.20
N LYS A 52 -5.02 -13.23 22.86
CA LYS A 52 -4.12 -12.83 21.77
C LYS A 52 -2.79 -13.59 21.75
N LYS A 53 -2.19 -13.84 22.92
CA LYS A 53 -0.91 -14.58 23.06
C LYS A 53 -1.04 -16.04 22.60
N ARG A 54 -2.20 -16.66 22.83
CA ARG A 54 -2.49 -18.04 22.40
C ARG A 54 -2.60 -18.12 20.89
N VAL A 55 -3.32 -17.19 20.26
CA VAL A 55 -3.44 -17.11 18.78
C VAL A 55 -2.08 -16.88 18.13
N TYR A 56 -1.29 -15.94 18.66
CA TYR A 56 0.08 -15.70 18.16
C TYR A 56 0.95 -16.96 18.25
N ARG A 57 0.90 -17.67 19.38
CA ARG A 57 1.62 -18.93 19.59
C ARG A 57 1.20 -20.00 18.59
N LEU A 58 -0.10 -20.21 18.40
CA LEU A 58 -0.62 -21.22 17.47
C LEU A 58 -0.20 -20.93 16.03
N LEU A 59 -0.29 -19.67 15.60
CA LEU A 59 0.20 -19.26 14.28
C LEU A 59 1.71 -19.49 14.12
N LYS A 60 2.50 -19.18 15.15
CA LYS A 60 3.96 -19.35 15.13
C LYS A 60 4.37 -20.83 15.12
N GLU A 61 3.67 -21.69 15.85
CA GLU A 61 3.95 -23.13 15.91
C GLU A 61 3.58 -23.87 14.62
N ASN A 62 2.70 -23.30 13.79
CA ASN A 62 2.25 -23.90 12.53
C ASN A 62 2.83 -23.18 11.30
N ASP A 63 3.84 -22.34 11.48
CA ASP A 63 4.47 -21.57 10.39
C ASP A 63 3.49 -20.72 9.54
N LEU A 64 2.38 -20.29 10.16
CA LEU A 64 1.37 -19.40 9.57
C LEU A 64 1.53 -17.89 9.85
N PRO A 65 2.59 -17.35 10.50
CA PRO A 65 2.67 -15.91 10.70
C PRO A 65 2.90 -15.22 9.35
N VAL A 66 2.24 -14.07 9.16
CA VAL A 66 2.56 -13.19 8.03
C VAL A 66 3.99 -12.73 8.24
N LYS A 67 4.90 -13.14 7.35
CA LYS A 67 6.26 -12.58 7.30
C LYS A 67 6.08 -11.08 7.12
N GLY A 68 6.72 -10.29 7.98
CA GLY A 68 6.60 -8.84 7.91
C GLY A 68 6.87 -8.39 6.48
N TYR A 69 6.05 -7.48 5.95
CA TYR A 69 6.35 -6.83 4.68
C TYR A 69 7.79 -6.34 4.78
N GLU A 70 8.67 -6.87 3.91
CA GLU A 70 9.94 -6.21 3.69
C GLU A 70 9.55 -4.77 3.35
N LYS A 71 9.91 -3.84 4.23
CA LYS A 71 9.67 -2.44 3.92
C LYS A 71 10.42 -2.21 2.63
N LEU A 72 9.69 -2.07 1.52
CA LEU A 72 10.22 -1.67 0.22
C LEU A 72 10.74 -0.23 0.39
N LYS A 73 11.84 -0.09 1.10
CA LYS A 73 12.55 1.16 1.26
C LYS A 73 13.27 1.33 -0.05
N ALA A 74 12.89 2.34 -0.80
CA ALA A 74 13.69 2.81 -1.92
C ALA A 74 15.12 3.04 -1.39
N ARG A 75 16.04 2.16 -1.79
CA ARG A 75 17.45 2.28 -1.46
C ARG A 75 17.97 3.44 -2.29
N ARG A 76 17.84 4.65 -1.76
CA ARG A 76 18.45 5.84 -2.35
C ARG A 76 19.95 5.64 -2.25
N ALA A 77 20.60 5.31 -3.36
CA ALA A 77 22.04 5.35 -3.44
C ALA A 77 22.51 6.75 -2.99
N SER A 78 23.62 6.83 -2.27
CA SER A 78 24.33 8.09 -2.09
C SER A 78 24.83 8.50 -3.47
N TRP A 79 24.05 9.30 -4.17
CA TRP A 79 24.43 9.81 -5.48
C TRP A 79 25.78 10.53 -5.34
N GLN A 80 26.67 10.29 -6.30
CA GLN A 80 27.85 11.14 -6.51
C GLN A 80 27.39 12.61 -6.58
N SER A 81 28.28 13.54 -6.20
CA SER A 81 27.99 14.97 -6.29
C SER A 81 27.44 15.31 -7.68
N LYS A 82 26.35 16.07 -7.73
CA LYS A 82 25.72 16.47 -9.00
C LYS A 82 26.77 17.13 -9.91
N PRO A 83 26.81 16.80 -11.21
CA PRO A 83 27.77 17.40 -12.14
C PRO A 83 27.59 18.91 -12.20
N ARG A 84 28.70 19.65 -12.30
CA ARG A 84 28.71 21.11 -12.45
C ARG A 84 29.13 21.44 -13.88
N PRO A 85 28.30 22.13 -14.68
CA PRO A 85 28.69 22.54 -16.02
C PRO A 85 29.73 23.66 -15.98
N ASP A 86 30.64 23.70 -16.97
CA ASP A 86 31.65 24.76 -17.09
C ASP A 86 31.21 25.89 -18.03
N LYS A 87 30.18 25.67 -18.86
CA LYS A 87 29.68 26.61 -19.86
C LYS A 87 28.15 26.55 -20.00
N PRO A 88 27.48 27.64 -20.46
CA PRO A 88 26.06 27.61 -20.79
C PRO A 88 25.71 26.54 -21.84
N ASN A 89 24.47 26.06 -21.84
CA ASN A 89 23.93 25.13 -22.84
C ASN A 89 24.64 23.77 -22.94
N LYS A 90 25.34 23.35 -21.88
CA LYS A 90 25.94 22.01 -21.79
C LYS A 90 25.07 21.01 -21.06
N TRP A 91 24.33 21.47 -20.05
CA TRP A 91 23.52 20.63 -19.18
C TRP A 91 22.19 21.33 -18.92
N TRP A 92 21.10 20.63 -19.19
CA TRP A 92 19.74 21.12 -18.94
C TRP A 92 19.07 20.29 -17.86
N GLY A 93 18.39 20.97 -16.94
CA GLY A 93 17.49 20.36 -15.99
C GLY A 93 16.07 20.43 -16.48
N VAL A 94 15.33 19.34 -16.29
CA VAL A 94 13.89 19.32 -16.48
C VAL A 94 13.27 19.04 -15.13
N ASP A 95 12.39 19.94 -14.71
CA ASP A 95 11.57 19.74 -13.52
C ASP A 95 10.09 19.66 -13.90
N LEU A 96 9.37 18.74 -13.27
CA LEU A 96 7.93 18.57 -13.42
C LEU A 96 7.27 18.92 -12.09
N THR A 97 6.56 20.04 -12.07
CA THR A 97 5.80 20.49 -10.91
C THR A 97 4.31 20.42 -11.20
N LYS A 98 3.55 19.80 -10.28
CA LYS A 98 2.08 19.80 -10.35
C LYS A 98 1.55 21.04 -9.61
N VAL A 99 0.83 21.89 -10.32
CA VAL A 99 0.29 23.15 -9.80
C VAL A 99 -1.24 23.11 -9.74
N ILE A 100 -1.82 23.75 -8.71
CA ILE A 100 -3.27 23.96 -8.63
C ILE A 100 -3.61 25.32 -9.25
N THR A 101 -4.63 25.36 -10.11
CA THR A 101 -5.14 26.58 -10.75
C THR A 101 -6.63 26.73 -10.46
N ASN A 102 -7.21 27.89 -10.79
CA ASN A 102 -8.65 28.14 -10.59
C ASN A 102 -9.55 27.13 -11.33
N GLU A 103 -9.06 26.52 -12.42
CA GLU A 103 -9.81 25.52 -13.20
C GLU A 103 -9.28 24.09 -12.94
N GLY A 104 -8.61 23.86 -11.82
CA GLY A 104 -8.12 22.55 -11.40
C GLY A 104 -6.61 22.34 -11.58
N TRP A 105 -6.19 21.08 -11.50
CA TRP A 105 -4.77 20.70 -11.53
C TRP A 105 -4.16 20.87 -12.92
N ALA A 106 -2.90 21.31 -12.97
CA ALA A 106 -2.09 21.34 -14.19
C ALA A 106 -0.66 20.82 -13.90
N TYR A 107 0.00 20.34 -14.95
CA TYR A 107 1.41 19.95 -14.89
C TYR A 107 2.24 21.00 -15.60
N LEU A 108 3.19 21.59 -14.88
CA LEU A 108 4.17 22.53 -15.38
C LEU A 108 5.51 21.80 -15.55
N VAL A 109 6.02 21.79 -16.77
CA VAL A 109 7.37 21.34 -17.11
C VAL A 109 8.23 22.56 -17.33
N VAL A 110 9.34 22.66 -16.60
CA VAL A 110 10.31 23.75 -16.76
C VAL A 110 11.64 23.17 -17.21
N VAL A 111 12.21 23.74 -18.27
CA VAL A 111 13.56 23.44 -18.73
C VAL A 111 14.47 24.57 -18.28
N ASN A 112 15.51 24.26 -17.49
CA ASN A 112 16.51 25.23 -17.05
C ASN A 112 17.92 24.87 -17.53
N ASP A 113 18.75 25.89 -17.72
CA ASP A 113 20.17 25.70 -17.92
C ASP A 113 20.88 25.59 -16.57
N TRP A 114 21.64 24.52 -16.36
CA TRP A 114 22.31 24.28 -15.08
C TRP A 114 23.44 25.27 -14.80
N PHE A 115 24.04 25.86 -15.84
CA PHE A 115 25.11 26.85 -15.67
C PHE A 115 24.54 28.22 -15.33
N THR A 116 23.72 28.78 -16.22
CA THR A 116 23.20 30.15 -16.05
C THR A 116 22.04 30.26 -15.06
N LYS A 117 21.42 29.13 -14.68
CA LYS A 117 20.17 29.06 -13.89
C LYS A 117 18.97 29.74 -14.56
N LYS A 118 19.08 30.07 -15.86
CA LYS A 118 17.98 30.66 -16.63
C LYS A 118 17.00 29.57 -17.07
N ILE A 119 15.73 29.94 -17.11
CA ILE A 119 14.69 29.11 -17.71
C ILE A 119 14.80 29.25 -19.22
N LEU A 120 15.00 28.13 -19.91
CA LEU A 120 15.06 28.05 -21.37
C LEU A 120 13.68 27.88 -21.98
N GLY A 121 12.77 27.24 -21.26
CA GLY A 121 11.40 27.03 -21.71
C GLY A 121 10.50 26.53 -20.59
N ALA A 122 9.20 26.78 -20.75
CA ALA A 122 8.17 26.27 -19.87
C ALA A 122 6.99 25.76 -20.70
N PHE A 123 6.45 24.62 -20.31
CA PHE A 123 5.27 24.03 -20.92
C PHE A 123 4.27 23.67 -19.84
N CYS A 124 3.03 24.12 -19.98
CA CYS A 124 1.95 23.82 -19.05
C CYS A 124 0.89 22.99 -19.77
N ARG A 125 0.55 21.83 -19.21
CA ARG A 125 -0.53 20.98 -19.71
C ARG A 125 -1.54 20.74 -18.61
N LYS A 126 -2.80 21.09 -18.90
CA LYS A 126 -3.92 20.58 -18.11
C LYS A 126 -4.14 19.10 -18.46
N PRO A 127 -4.31 18.21 -17.48
CA PRO A 127 -4.76 16.87 -17.76
C PRO A 127 -6.17 16.97 -18.36
N GLN A 128 -6.27 16.74 -19.66
CA GLN A 128 -7.55 16.60 -20.36
C GLN A 128 -8.19 15.26 -19.94
N LEU A 129 -8.60 15.14 -18.67
CA LEU A 129 -9.38 14.00 -18.23
C LEU A 129 -10.82 14.21 -18.67
N ARG A 130 -11.10 13.88 -19.93
CA ARG A 130 -12.46 13.64 -20.40
C ARG A 130 -12.71 12.13 -20.39
N LEU A 131 -12.85 11.56 -19.20
CA LEU A 131 -13.60 10.31 -19.04
C LEU A 131 -15.02 10.70 -18.63
N ARG A 132 -15.78 11.19 -19.61
CA ARG A 132 -17.24 11.22 -19.51
C ARG A 132 -17.71 9.81 -19.87
N LEU A 133 -17.53 8.86 -18.96
CA LEU A 133 -18.32 7.63 -18.99
C LEU A 133 -19.72 8.03 -18.53
N ALA A 134 -20.51 8.55 -19.46
CA ALA A 134 -21.94 8.51 -19.31
C ALA A 134 -22.32 7.02 -19.30
N ARG A 135 -22.63 6.48 -18.13
CA ARG A 135 -23.51 5.32 -18.08
C ARG A 135 -24.83 5.80 -18.68
N SER A 136 -25.17 5.25 -19.83
CA SER A 136 -26.53 5.27 -20.34
C SER A 136 -27.37 4.45 -19.38
N ASP A 137 -27.98 5.12 -18.41
CA ASP A 137 -29.11 4.52 -17.69
C ASP A 137 -30.29 4.54 -18.65
N GLU A 138 -30.70 3.34 -19.05
CA GLU A 138 -31.98 3.11 -19.70
C GLU A 138 -33.10 3.58 -18.78
N SER A 139 -33.67 4.74 -19.07
CA SER A 139 -35.04 5.05 -18.65
C SER A 139 -35.60 6.13 -19.55
N GLY A 140 -36.55 5.74 -20.39
CA GLY A 140 -37.22 6.63 -21.32
C GLY A 140 -37.96 7.77 -20.63
N SER A 141 -37.93 8.92 -21.26
CA SER A 141 -39.09 9.80 -21.49
C SER A 141 -38.61 11.00 -22.28
N LEU A 142 -38.92 10.99 -23.58
CA LEU A 142 -38.95 12.20 -24.39
C LEU A 142 -40.23 12.94 -24.00
N SER A 143 -40.11 14.11 -23.40
CA SER A 143 -41.11 15.16 -23.53
C SER A 143 -40.43 16.43 -24.01
N ALA A 144 -40.67 16.73 -25.30
CA ALA A 144 -40.51 18.06 -25.83
C ALA A 144 -41.61 18.94 -25.23
N ILE A 145 -41.23 20.06 -24.61
CA ILE A 145 -42.15 21.16 -24.34
C ILE A 145 -41.41 22.47 -24.63
N SER A 146 -41.92 23.12 -25.68
CA SER A 146 -41.96 24.56 -26.05
C SER A 146 -40.71 25.42 -25.96
#